data_AF-A0AAU4MN82-F1
#
_entry.id   AF-A0AAU4MN82-F1
#
_cell.length_a   1.000
_cell.length_b   1.000
_cell.length_c   1.000
_cell.angle_alpha   90.00
_cell.angle_beta   90.00
_cell.angle_gamma   90.00
#
_symmetry.space_group_name_H-M   'P 1'
#
loop_
_entity.id
_entity.type
_entity.pdbx_description
1 polymer ?
#
loop_
_entity_poly.entity_id
_entity_poly.type
_entity_poly.pdbx_seq_one_letter_code
_entity_poly.pdbx_strand_id
1 'polypeptide(L)' 'MAMAVSRDAQIAALYEKLHARSATLAGLTPGSHAHAGIQAECDAIYAEIRRLESSTSISPKAVLIAAAVLLLILWSALH' A
#
# COMPACT_ATOMS: atom_id res chain seq x y z
N MET A 1 -6.68 2.23 -25.32
CA MET A 1 -6.54 2.86 -24.00
C MET A 1 -6.76 1.77 -22.96
N ALA A 2 -5.67 1.19 -22.43
CA ALA A 2 -5.78 0.21 -21.36
C ALA A 2 -6.29 0.94 -20.11
N MET A 3 -7.45 0.54 -19.59
CA MET A 3 -7.96 1.08 -18.35
C MET A 3 -6.94 0.78 -17.26
N ALA A 4 -6.18 1.80 -16.86
CA ALA A 4 -5.34 1.72 -15.69
C ALA A 4 -6.28 1.46 -14.51
N VAL A 5 -6.37 0.20 -14.08
CA VAL A 5 -7.14 -0.17 -12.88
C VAL A 5 -6.64 0.73 -11.76
N SER A 6 -7.53 1.54 -11.21
CA SER A 6 -7.16 2.50 -10.17
C SER A 6 -6.46 1.74 -9.05
N ARG A 7 -5.36 2.30 -8.53
CA ARG A 7 -4.60 1.69 -7.44
C ARG A 7 -5.52 1.32 -6.27
N ASP A 8 -6.52 2.14 -5.99
CA ASP A 8 -7.50 1.88 -4.93
C ASP A 8 -8.39 0.66 -5.25
N ALA A 9 -8.72 0.42 -6.52
CA ALA A 9 -9.38 -0.83 -6.94
C ALA A 9 -8.45 -2.04 -6.83
N GLN A 10 -7.15 -1.89 -7.06
CA GLN A 10 -6.16 -2.96 -6.83
C GLN A 10 -6.01 -3.27 -5.34
N ILE A 11 -5.95 -2.25 -4.48
CA ILE A 11 -5.92 -2.41 -3.02
C ILE A 11 -7.21 -3.07 -2.54
N ALA A 12 -8.39 -2.65 -3.02
CA ALA A 12 -9.66 -3.26 -2.68
C ALA A 12 -9.73 -4.75 -3.06
N ALA A 13 -9.27 -5.11 -4.27
CA ALA A 13 -9.21 -6.50 -4.71
C ALA A 13 -8.22 -7.35 -3.89
N LEU A 14 -7.11 -6.76 -3.43
CA LEU A 14 -6.17 -7.44 -2.54
C LEU A 14 -6.74 -7.66 -1.14
N TYR A 15 -7.48 -6.68 -0.58
CA TYR A 15 -8.21 -6.84 0.68
C TYR A 15 -9.30 -7.92 0.59
N GLU A 16 -10.03 -8.00 -0.52
CA GLU A 16 -11.04 -9.04 -0.74
C GLU A 16 -10.41 -10.44 -0.76
N LYS A 17 -9.27 -10.59 -1.46
CA LYS A 17 -8.49 -11.85 -1.45
C LYS A 17 -7.98 -12.20 -0.06
N LEU A 18 -7.47 -11.22 0.69
CA LEU A 18 -7.00 -11.41 2.06
C LEU A 18 -8.14 -11.90 2.96
N HIS A 19 -9.33 -11.32 2.84
CA HIS A 19 -10.50 -11.70 3.61
C HIS A 19 -10.95 -13.15 3.34
N ALA A 20 -10.96 -13.57 2.08
CA ALA A 20 -11.29 -14.95 1.71
C ALA A 20 -10.26 -15.97 2.27
N ARG A 21 -8.97 -15.63 2.24
CA ARG A 21 -7.89 -16.47 2.75
C ARG A 21 -7.87 -16.52 4.28
N SER A 22 -8.14 -15.41 4.96
CA SER A 22 -8.21 -15.37 6.42
C SER A 22 -9.42 -16.12 6.97
N ALA A 23 -10.55 -16.11 6.27
CA ALA A 23 -11.69 -16.97 6.59
C ALA A 23 -11.33 -18.46 6.50
N THR A 24 -10.52 -18.84 5.50
CA THR A 24 -9.99 -20.20 5.37
C THR A 24 -9.01 -20.53 6.50
N LEU A 25 -8.14 -19.59 6.87
CA LEU A 25 -7.18 -19.73 7.98
C LEU A 25 -7.90 -19.99 9.32
N ALA A 26 -8.98 -19.27 9.59
CA ALA A 26 -9.76 -19.43 10.82
C ALA A 26 -10.39 -20.82 10.98
N GLY A 27 -10.62 -21.54 9.87
CA GLY A 27 -11.10 -22.91 9.87
C GLY A 27 -10.00 -23.97 10.01
N LEU A 28 -8.72 -23.58 10.00
CA LEU A 28 -7.58 -24.49 10.11
C LEU A 28 -7.07 -24.58 11.55
N THR A 29 -6.61 -25.77 11.94
CA THR A 29 -5.98 -25.96 13.24
C THR A 29 -4.71 -25.10 13.35
N PRO A 30 -4.62 -24.21 14.37
CA PRO A 30 -3.44 -23.39 14.60
C PRO A 30 -2.18 -24.25 14.73
N GLY A 31 -1.10 -23.85 14.08
CA GLY A 31 0.19 -24.57 14.12
C GLY A 31 0.30 -25.77 13.16
N SER A 32 -0.76 -26.12 12.43
CA SER A 32 -0.65 -27.10 11.34
C SER A 32 0.15 -26.53 10.15
N HIS A 33 0.76 -27.40 9.35
CA HIS A 33 1.47 -26.99 8.13
C HIS A 33 0.57 -26.21 7.16
N ALA A 34 -0.70 -26.61 7.05
CA ALA A 34 -1.69 -25.90 6.24
C ALA A 34 -1.98 -24.50 6.79
N HIS A 35 -2.11 -24.35 8.11
CA HIS A 35 -2.29 -23.05 8.76
C HIS A 35 -1.07 -22.14 8.52
N ALA A 36 0.15 -22.66 8.68
CA ALA A 36 1.38 -21.88 8.43
C ALA A 36 1.50 -21.43 6.97
N GLY A 37 1.12 -22.28 6.00
CA GLY A 37 1.09 -21.94 4.58
C GLY A 37 0.12 -20.82 4.25
N ILE A 38 -1.13 -20.94 4.70
CA ILE A 38 -2.16 -19.90 4.47
C ILE A 38 -1.83 -18.61 5.22
N GLN A 39 -1.22 -18.69 6.40
CA GLN A 39 -0.77 -17.51 7.14
C GLN A 39 0.34 -16.76 6.38
N ALA A 40 1.32 -17.47 5.84
CA ALA A 40 2.37 -16.86 5.02
C ALA A 40 1.80 -16.19 3.74
N GLU A 41 0.77 -16.76 3.14
CA GLU A 41 0.07 -16.15 2.00
C GLU A 41 -0.67 -14.86 2.41
N CYS A 42 -1.36 -14.87 3.55
CA CYS A 42 -1.99 -13.67 4.10
C CYS A 42 -0.96 -12.56 4.38
N ASP A 43 0.18 -12.91 4.97
CA ASP A 43 1.27 -11.97 5.26
C ASP A 43 1.88 -11.39 3.98
N ALA A 44 2.04 -12.21 2.92
CA ALA A 44 2.52 -11.75 1.62
C ALA A 44 1.54 -10.76 0.96
N ILE A 45 0.24 -11.04 1.02
CA ILE A 45 -0.80 -10.13 0.50
C ILE A 45 -0.81 -8.82 1.31
N TYR A 46 -0.69 -8.90 2.63
CA TYR A 46 -0.64 -7.72 3.49
C TYR A 46 0.61 -6.86 3.23
N ALA A 47 1.76 -7.48 3.02
CA ALA A 47 2.99 -6.78 2.64
C ALA A 47 2.82 -6.04 1.30
N GLU A 48 2.13 -6.64 0.33
CA GLU A 48 1.88 -6.03 -0.97
C GLU A 48 0.90 -4.84 -0.87
N ILE A 49 -0.15 -4.94 -0.07
CA ILE A 49 -1.03 -3.81 0.24
C ILE A 49 -0.22 -2.68 0.86
N ARG A 50 0.62 -2.98 1.85
CA ARG A 50 1.47 -1.98 2.52
C ARG A 50 2.49 -1.36 1.57
N ARG A 51 3.00 -2.11 0.59
CA ARG A 51 3.87 -1.60 -0.48
C ARG A 51 3.12 -0.61 -1.38
N LEU A 52 1.92 -0.96 -1.81
CA LEU A 52 1.06 -0.09 -2.63
C LEU A 52 0.61 1.17 -1.85
N GLU A 53 0.31 1.04 -0.56
CA GLU A 53 0.01 2.16 0.31
C GLU A 53 1.24 3.06 0.56
N SER A 54 2.41 2.48 0.85
CA SER A 54 3.64 3.25 1.11
C SER A 54 4.20 3.97 -0.12
N SER A 55 3.91 3.48 -1.33
CA SER A 55 4.19 4.22 -2.57
C SER A 55 3.44 5.58 -2.65
N THR A 56 2.51 5.84 -1.73
CA THR A 56 1.82 7.13 -1.52
C THR A 56 2.67 8.18 -0.79
N SER A 57 3.88 7.85 -0.31
CA SER A 57 4.57 8.70 0.70
C SER A 57 5.02 10.09 0.22
N ILE A 58 4.78 10.46 -1.03
CA ILE A 58 5.03 11.83 -1.51
C ILE A 58 3.76 12.36 -2.17
N SER A 59 2.95 13.07 -1.38
CA SER A 59 1.82 13.83 -1.90
C SER A 59 2.33 14.86 -2.92
N PRO A 60 1.79 14.90 -4.14
CA PRO A 60 2.19 15.90 -5.14
C PRO A 60 2.03 17.32 -4.62
N LYS A 61 1.03 17.56 -3.76
CA LYS A 61 0.84 18.85 -3.07
C LYS A 61 1.98 19.15 -2.11
N ALA A 62 2.48 18.16 -1.37
CA ALA A 62 3.61 18.34 -0.47
C ALA A 62 4.90 18.68 -1.24
N VAL A 63 5.12 18.07 -2.41
CA VAL A 63 6.25 18.44 -3.30
C VAL A 63 6.12 19.87 -3.79
N LEU A 64 4.94 20.27 -4.25
CA LEU A 64 4.70 21.63 -4.74
C LEU A 64 4.88 22.67 -3.63
N ILE A 65 4.40 22.38 -2.42
CA ILE A 65 4.60 23.26 -1.26
C ILE A 65 6.09 23.34 -0.90
N ALA A 66 6.79 22.21 -0.84
CA ALA A 66 8.22 22.19 -0.55
C ALA A 66 9.03 22.96 -1.60
N ALA A 67 8.69 22.81 -2.88
CA ALA A 67 9.32 23.56 -3.98
C ALA A 67 9.03 25.07 -3.87
N ALA A 68 7.80 25.46 -3.57
CA ALA A 68 7.44 26.87 -3.38
C ALA A 68 8.18 27.51 -2.20
N VAL A 69 8.30 26.79 -1.08
CA VAL A 69 9.05 27.24 0.11
C VAL A 69 10.54 27.39 -0.22
N LEU A 70 11.14 26.43 -0.92
CA LEU A 70 12.54 26.52 -1.35
C LEU A 70 12.79 27.72 -2.26
N LEU A 71 11.90 27.99 -3.21
CA LEU A 71 12.01 29.16 -4.10
C LEU A 71 11.92 30.48 -3.33
N LEU A 72 11.03 30.57 -2.34
CA LEU A 72 10.88 31.74 -1.46
C LEU A 72 12.15 32.01 -0.64
N ILE A 73 12.75 30.96 -0.06
CA ILE A 73 14.01 31.08 0.69
C ILE A 73 15.13 31.53 -0.24
N LEU A 74 15.23 30.94 -1.44
CA LEU A 74 16.24 31.31 -2.42
C LEU A 74 16.11 32.78 -2.84
N TRP A 75 14.88 33.23 -3.10
CA TRP A 75 14.58 34.62 -3.43
C TRP A 75 15.00 35.57 -2.29
N SER A 76 14.63 35.25 -1.06
CA SER A 76 14.98 36.06 0.11
C SER A 76 16.48 36.09 0.42
N ALA A 77 17.24 35.09 -0.03
CA ALA A 77 18.69 35.06 0.14
C ALA A 77 19.43 35.82 -0.98
N LEU A 78 18.78 36.03 -2.13
CA LEU A 78 19.34 36.72 -3.29
C LEU A 78 19.05 38.23 -3.31
N HIS A 79 18.14 38.70 -2.46
CA HIS A 79 17.70 40.09 -2.33
C HIS A 79 18.10 40.65 -0.96
#